data_AF-A0A4Q7P7C2-F1
#
_entry.id   AF-A0A4Q7P7C2-F1
#
_cell.length_a   1.000
_cell.length_b   1.000
_cell.length_c   1.000
_cell.angle_alpha   90.00
_cell.angle_beta   90.00
_cell.angle_gamma   90.00
#
_symmetry.space_group_name_H-M   'P 1'
#
loop_
_entity.id
_entity.type
_entity.pdbx_description
1 polymer ?
#
loop_
_entity_poly.entity_id
_entity_poly.type
_entity_poly.pdbx_seq_one_letter_code
_entity_poly.pdbx_strand_id
1 'polypeptide(L)'
;MAKDKSPKLRTVNKSVSAFPLNEFPKDFPFLLGKELVYLLASKGKAELEGSEWENIFANCIGADWKPSNVGLDDVVMGNTAWGAKTVKSSKPSNQKKVRLISGRNSPVYSFGERIDTSADPNLIGKLVLDIWNERVSAIREKFKHLRTVVLIKSNDLSEVVVFEFETIRYDLELYKWEWNKNNNLIGIDKKTEEHRFTWQPHGSQFTIIEEVPEKSLVIRIKQPKTLDKEQILKALGFDKSWITVIQKNG
;
A
#
# COMPACT_ATOMS: atom_id res chain seq x y z
N MET A 1 11.93 -24.59 24.85
CA MET A 1 11.94 -24.81 23.39
C MET A 1 13.36 -24.56 22.89
N ALA A 2 13.97 -25.53 22.22
CA ALA A 2 15.33 -25.40 21.70
C ALA A 2 15.37 -24.27 20.66
N LYS A 3 16.28 -23.30 20.83
CA LYS A 3 16.55 -22.28 19.82
C LYS A 3 17.09 -22.99 18.57
N ASP A 4 16.38 -22.91 17.46
CA ASP A 4 16.83 -23.43 16.17
C ASP A 4 18.23 -22.91 15.84
N LYS A 5 19.19 -23.84 15.73
CA LYS A 5 20.58 -23.54 15.37
C LYS A 5 20.63 -23.30 13.87
N SER A 6 20.55 -22.04 13.45
CA SER A 6 20.84 -21.65 12.07
C SER A 6 22.36 -21.69 11.78
N PRO A 7 22.77 -22.04 10.55
CA PRO A 7 24.18 -22.12 10.18
C PRO A 7 24.89 -20.77 10.33
N LYS A 8 26.08 -20.77 10.94
CA LYS A 8 26.92 -19.59 11.10
C LYS A 8 27.76 -19.38 9.85
N LEU A 9 27.53 -18.27 9.15
CA LEU A 9 28.33 -17.86 8.00
C LEU A 9 29.40 -16.86 8.44
N ARG A 10 30.64 -17.03 7.96
CA ARG A 10 31.85 -16.31 8.42
C ARG A 10 31.82 -14.79 8.17
N THR A 11 31.11 -14.34 7.15
CA THR A 11 31.04 -12.93 6.75
C THR A 11 29.66 -12.65 6.16
N VAL A 12 28.68 -12.42 7.03
CA VAL A 12 27.37 -11.89 6.59
C VAL A 12 27.05 -10.70 7.47
N ASN A 13 27.22 -9.50 6.93
CA ASN A 13 26.54 -8.32 7.46
C ASN A 13 25.04 -8.54 7.21
N LYS A 14 24.36 -9.11 8.20
CA LYS A 14 22.91 -9.29 8.17
C LYS A 14 22.29 -7.91 8.10
N SER A 15 21.62 -7.64 6.99
CA SER A 15 20.83 -6.43 6.83
C SER A 15 19.79 -6.35 7.92
N VAL A 16 19.70 -5.22 8.61
CA VAL A 16 18.67 -5.00 9.62
C VAL A 16 17.53 -4.21 8.98
N SER A 17 16.29 -4.63 9.21
CA SER A 17 15.12 -3.86 8.78
C SER A 17 14.94 -2.65 9.69
N ALA A 18 14.18 -1.63 9.28
CA ALA A 18 13.94 -0.44 10.11
C ALA A 18 13.39 -0.79 11.51
N PHE A 19 12.43 -1.71 11.57
CA PHE A 19 11.89 -2.29 12.80
C PHE A 19 11.32 -3.70 12.52
N PRO A 20 11.04 -4.55 13.53
CA PRO A 20 10.42 -5.86 13.32
C PRO A 20 9.02 -5.75 12.71
N LEU A 21 8.61 -6.76 11.95
CA LEU A 21 7.34 -6.74 11.22
C LEU A 21 6.14 -6.57 12.18
N ASN A 22 5.27 -5.58 11.91
CA ASN A 22 4.13 -5.22 12.76
C ASN A 22 4.50 -4.78 14.19
N GLU A 23 5.73 -4.32 14.39
CA GLU A 23 6.22 -3.68 15.63
C GLU A 23 6.62 -2.24 15.34
N PHE A 24 5.63 -1.41 15.00
CA PHE A 24 5.84 0.01 14.73
C PHE A 24 6.51 0.72 15.93
N PRO A 25 7.26 1.82 15.68
CA PRO A 25 7.81 2.64 16.74
C PRO A 25 6.76 3.03 17.78
N LYS A 26 7.15 3.12 19.06
CA LYS A 26 6.20 3.32 20.17
C LYS A 26 5.30 4.55 20.01
N ASP A 27 5.82 5.61 19.42
CA ASP A 27 5.08 6.86 19.21
C ASP A 27 4.25 6.87 17.92
N PHE A 28 4.47 5.90 17.01
CA PHE A 28 3.77 5.81 15.73
C PHE A 28 2.24 5.91 15.85
N PRO A 29 1.56 5.21 16.79
CA PRO A 29 0.10 5.30 16.92
C PRO A 29 -0.37 6.73 17.26
N PHE A 30 0.38 7.45 18.08
CA PHE A 30 0.04 8.82 18.49
C PHE A 30 0.36 9.83 17.40
N LEU A 31 1.48 9.66 16.69
CA LEU A 31 1.83 10.48 15.54
C LEU A 31 0.81 10.33 14.41
N LEU A 32 0.45 9.09 14.07
CA LEU A 32 -0.59 8.84 13.06
C LEU A 32 -1.95 9.39 13.52
N GLY A 33 -2.33 9.18 14.78
CA GLY A 33 -3.55 9.77 15.33
C GLY A 33 -3.58 11.30 15.23
N LYS A 34 -2.45 11.96 15.50
CA LYS A 34 -2.29 13.42 15.36
C LYS A 34 -2.48 13.87 13.90
N GLU A 35 -1.85 13.19 12.94
CA GLU A 35 -1.98 13.51 11.51
C GLU A 35 -3.42 13.34 11.03
N LEU A 36 -4.10 12.28 11.45
CA LEU A 36 -5.50 12.03 11.07
C LEU A 36 -6.47 13.03 11.71
N VAL A 37 -6.24 13.42 12.97
CA VAL A 37 -6.99 14.51 13.62
C VAL A 37 -6.79 15.82 12.88
N TYR A 38 -5.55 16.14 12.50
CA TYR A 38 -5.24 17.35 11.75
C TYR A 38 -5.91 17.34 10.37
N LEU A 39 -5.87 16.23 9.65
CA LEU A 39 -6.54 16.05 8.36
C LEU A 39 -8.05 16.27 8.48
N LEU A 40 -8.69 15.63 9.47
CA LEU A 40 -10.13 15.77 9.71
C LEU A 40 -10.51 17.21 10.05
N ALA A 41 -9.74 17.87 10.92
CA ALA A 41 -10.00 19.24 11.34
C ALA A 41 -9.79 20.24 10.19
N SER A 42 -8.75 20.06 9.37
CA SER A 42 -8.37 21.00 8.31
C SER A 42 -9.23 20.86 7.05
N LYS A 43 -9.51 19.63 6.59
CA LYS A 43 -10.32 19.40 5.38
C LYS A 43 -11.82 19.48 5.65
N GLY A 44 -12.25 19.25 6.89
CA GLY A 44 -13.66 19.11 7.26
C GLY A 44 -14.36 17.88 6.69
N LYS A 45 -13.62 16.97 6.06
CA LYS A 45 -14.12 15.72 5.47
C LYS A 45 -13.11 14.60 5.65
N ALA A 46 -13.63 13.38 5.79
CA ALA A 46 -12.86 12.16 6.04
C ALA A 46 -12.21 11.59 4.76
N GLU A 47 -11.39 12.40 4.10
CA GLU A 47 -10.73 12.05 2.84
C GLU A 47 -9.21 11.99 3.01
N LEU A 48 -8.70 10.76 3.05
CA LEU A 48 -7.28 10.44 3.03
C LEU A 48 -6.92 9.76 1.71
N GLU A 49 -6.12 10.43 0.89
CA GLU A 49 -5.63 9.93 -0.40
C GLU A 49 -4.38 9.04 -0.23
N GLY A 50 -3.96 8.38 -1.32
CA GLY A 50 -2.81 7.47 -1.31
C GLY A 50 -1.49 8.17 -0.99
N SER A 51 -1.20 9.27 -1.69
CA SER A 51 0.02 10.07 -1.47
C SER A 51 0.07 10.71 -0.09
N GLU A 52 -1.08 11.10 0.46
CA GLU A 52 -1.17 11.58 1.84
C GLU A 52 -0.84 10.48 2.84
N TRP A 53 -1.34 9.26 2.61
CA TRP A 53 -1.00 8.12 3.44
C TRP A 53 0.51 7.80 3.38
N GLU A 54 1.11 7.80 2.19
CA GLU A 54 2.55 7.61 2.01
C GLU A 54 3.36 8.65 2.81
N ASN A 55 3.00 9.94 2.67
CA ASN A 55 3.69 11.03 3.34
C ASN A 55 3.52 10.97 4.88
N ILE A 56 2.29 10.76 5.36
CA ILE A 56 1.98 10.61 6.78
C ILE A 56 2.76 9.44 7.38
N PHE A 57 2.75 8.28 6.71
CA PHE A 57 3.47 7.10 7.18
C PHE A 57 4.97 7.39 7.29
N ALA A 58 5.57 7.96 6.25
CA ALA A 58 6.99 8.32 6.23
C ALA A 58 7.35 9.25 7.39
N ASN A 59 6.60 10.33 7.59
CA ASN A 59 6.82 11.29 8.67
C ASN A 59 6.71 10.63 10.06
N CYS A 60 5.72 9.74 10.24
CA CYS A 60 5.48 9.08 11.52
C CYS A 60 6.59 8.10 11.94
N ILE A 61 7.37 7.58 10.99
CA ILE A 61 8.50 6.67 11.27
C ILE A 61 9.88 7.32 11.07
N GLY A 62 9.92 8.59 10.64
CA GLY A 62 11.17 9.28 10.31
C GLY A 62 11.85 8.73 9.05
N ALA A 63 11.06 8.31 8.07
CA ALA A 63 11.51 7.83 6.76
C ALA A 63 11.42 8.92 5.69
N ASP A 64 12.09 8.70 4.58
CA ASP A 64 12.00 9.55 3.40
C ASP A 64 10.80 9.13 2.55
N TRP A 65 9.96 10.10 2.16
CA TRP A 65 8.94 9.91 1.14
C TRP A 65 9.42 10.45 -0.20
N LYS A 66 9.30 9.62 -1.24
CA LYS A 66 9.53 10.03 -2.63
C LYS A 66 8.48 9.35 -3.52
N PRO A 67 7.85 10.07 -4.46
CA PRO A 67 6.98 9.42 -5.44
C PRO A 67 7.79 8.38 -6.24
N SER A 68 7.32 7.13 -6.28
CA SER A 68 7.96 6.08 -7.06
C SER A 68 7.14 5.70 -8.29
N ASN A 69 7.83 5.35 -9.38
CA ASN A 69 7.17 4.90 -10.61
C ASN A 69 6.49 3.53 -10.43
N VAL A 70 6.94 2.73 -9.46
CA VAL A 70 6.50 1.33 -9.26
C VAL A 70 5.46 1.23 -8.15
N GLY A 71 5.41 2.17 -7.21
CA GLY A 71 4.50 2.16 -6.06
C GLY A 71 4.87 1.14 -4.98
N LEU A 72 6.15 0.77 -4.91
CA LEU A 72 6.71 -0.23 -3.97
C LEU A 72 7.86 0.32 -3.12
N ASP A 73 8.46 1.45 -3.51
CA ASP A 73 9.50 2.16 -2.76
C ASP A 73 9.15 3.62 -2.51
N ASP A 74 7.85 3.88 -2.28
CA ASP A 74 7.31 5.22 -2.01
C ASP A 74 7.84 5.80 -0.69
N VAL A 75 8.09 4.91 0.28
CA VAL A 75 8.67 5.25 1.58
C VAL A 75 9.94 4.44 1.80
N VAL A 76 11.02 5.07 2.24
CA VAL A 76 12.33 4.45 2.39
C VAL A 76 12.99 4.85 3.71
N MET A 77 13.52 3.86 4.44
CA MET A 77 14.29 4.08 5.66
C MET A 77 15.45 3.09 5.73
N GLY A 78 16.67 3.60 5.59
CA GLY A 78 17.88 2.78 5.54
C GLY A 78 17.79 1.75 4.42
N ASN A 79 17.73 0.47 4.76
CA ASN A 79 17.66 -0.63 3.80
C ASN A 79 16.27 -1.30 3.74
N THR A 80 15.23 -0.57 4.16
CA THR A 80 13.83 -0.98 4.06
C THR A 80 13.06 0.00 3.19
N ALA A 81 12.26 -0.55 2.28
CA ALA A 81 11.33 0.21 1.45
C ALA A 81 9.91 -0.31 1.65
N TRP A 82 8.93 0.57 1.51
CA TRP A 82 7.52 0.24 1.60
C TRP A 82 6.75 0.77 0.39
N GLY A 83 5.87 -0.08 -0.13
CA GLY A 83 4.66 0.38 -0.82
C GLY A 83 3.58 0.69 0.22
N ALA A 84 2.84 1.79 0.05
CA ALA A 84 1.77 2.16 0.98
C ALA A 84 0.40 1.98 0.31
N LYS A 85 -0.54 1.33 1.00
CA LYS A 85 -1.90 1.08 0.48
C LYS A 85 -2.96 1.48 1.49
N THR A 86 -4.09 1.98 1.00
CA THR A 86 -5.27 2.23 1.82
C THR A 86 -6.43 1.35 1.37
N VAL A 87 -7.26 0.93 2.32
CA VAL A 87 -8.46 0.12 2.08
C VAL A 87 -9.61 0.70 2.89
N LYS A 88 -10.76 0.92 2.25
CA LYS A 88 -11.95 1.41 2.94
C LYS A 88 -12.76 0.23 3.49
N SER A 89 -13.17 0.29 4.75
CA SER A 89 -14.01 -0.74 5.39
C SER A 89 -15.03 -0.10 6.33
N SER A 90 -16.22 -0.68 6.46
CA SER A 90 -17.22 -0.22 7.44
C SER A 90 -16.87 -0.61 8.87
N LYS A 91 -16.09 -1.69 9.06
CA LYS A 91 -15.62 -2.19 10.36
C LYS A 91 -14.14 -2.61 10.26
N PRO A 92 -13.20 -1.64 10.23
CA PRO A 92 -11.78 -1.91 10.01
C PRO A 92 -11.19 -3.01 10.89
N SER A 93 -11.45 -2.96 12.20
CA SER A 93 -10.95 -3.95 13.18
C SER A 93 -11.46 -5.38 13.00
N ASN A 94 -12.57 -5.57 12.27
CA ASN A 94 -13.14 -6.90 12.00
C ASN A 94 -12.72 -7.46 10.62
N GLN A 95 -12.02 -6.67 9.80
CA GLN A 95 -11.61 -7.08 8.47
C GLN A 95 -10.59 -8.22 8.56
N LYS A 96 -10.83 -9.32 7.83
CA LYS A 96 -9.93 -10.49 7.81
C LYS A 96 -9.05 -10.59 6.57
N LYS A 97 -9.52 -10.04 5.44
CA LYS A 97 -8.78 -10.01 4.19
C LYS A 97 -8.90 -8.65 3.53
N VAL A 98 -7.87 -8.21 2.82
CA VAL A 98 -7.87 -6.97 2.04
C VAL A 98 -7.57 -7.27 0.58
N ARG A 99 -8.09 -6.45 -0.32
CA ARG A 99 -7.80 -6.48 -1.76
C ARG A 99 -6.92 -5.29 -2.09
N LEU A 100 -5.69 -5.54 -2.49
CA LEU A 100 -4.67 -4.51 -2.70
C LEU A 100 -4.35 -4.37 -4.19
N ILE A 101 -4.62 -3.18 -4.74
CA ILE A 101 -4.21 -2.86 -6.12
C ILE A 101 -2.68 -2.84 -6.16
N SER A 102 -2.14 -3.77 -6.92
CA SER A 102 -0.71 -4.13 -7.00
C SER A 102 -0.12 -3.73 -8.36
N GLY A 103 -0.71 -2.70 -8.95
CA GLY A 103 -0.25 -2.04 -10.18
C GLY A 103 -1.00 -2.45 -11.45
N ARG A 104 -0.51 -1.90 -12.56
CA ARG A 104 -1.04 -2.12 -13.92
C ARG A 104 -0.18 -3.16 -14.61
N ASN A 105 -0.53 -4.43 -14.50
CA ASN A 105 0.26 -5.52 -15.08
C ASN A 105 -0.31 -5.79 -16.47
N SER A 106 0.25 -5.15 -17.49
CA SER A 106 -0.24 -5.25 -18.86
C SER A 106 0.70 -6.14 -19.68
N PRO A 107 0.35 -7.40 -19.97
CA PRO A 107 1.24 -8.23 -20.78
C PRO A 107 1.34 -7.75 -22.23
N VAL A 108 0.31 -7.03 -22.74
CA VAL A 108 0.37 -6.35 -24.03
C VAL A 108 1.52 -5.34 -24.08
N TYR A 109 1.62 -4.49 -23.05
CA TYR A 109 2.70 -3.50 -22.96
C TYR A 109 4.06 -4.14 -22.66
N SER A 110 4.09 -5.10 -21.72
CA SER A 110 5.34 -5.68 -21.21
C SER A 110 5.97 -6.72 -22.15
N PHE A 111 5.19 -7.44 -22.95
CA PHE A 111 5.67 -8.53 -23.79
C PHE A 111 5.25 -8.41 -25.27
N GLY A 112 4.40 -7.43 -25.62
CA GLY A 112 3.89 -7.29 -26.99
C GLY A 112 2.82 -8.31 -27.38
N GLU A 113 2.32 -9.10 -26.42
CA GLU A 113 1.34 -10.15 -26.69
C GLU A 113 -0.07 -9.59 -26.93
N ARG A 114 -0.80 -10.14 -27.90
CA ARG A 114 -2.24 -9.86 -28.06
C ARG A 114 -3.02 -10.77 -27.13
N ILE A 115 -3.44 -10.23 -25.99
CA ILE A 115 -4.30 -10.97 -25.06
C ILE A 115 -5.77 -10.82 -25.49
N ASP A 116 -6.41 -11.97 -25.67
CA ASP A 116 -7.87 -12.10 -25.64
C ASP A 116 -8.26 -13.05 -24.51
N THR A 117 -9.47 -12.87 -23.98
CA THR A 117 -10.12 -13.72 -22.97
C THR A 117 -10.36 -15.16 -23.44
N SER A 118 -10.17 -15.45 -24.73
CA SER A 118 -10.19 -16.81 -25.28
C SER A 118 -8.86 -17.57 -25.10
N ALA A 119 -7.77 -16.89 -24.74
CA ALA A 119 -6.47 -17.51 -24.53
C ALA A 119 -6.39 -18.24 -23.17
N ASP A 120 -5.44 -19.19 -23.09
CA ASP A 120 -5.24 -20.02 -21.89
C ASP A 120 -5.03 -19.14 -20.65
N PRO A 121 -5.93 -19.22 -19.64
CA PRO A 121 -5.83 -18.40 -18.45
C PRO A 121 -4.52 -18.63 -17.68
N ASN A 122 -3.93 -19.83 -17.75
CA ASN A 122 -2.67 -20.11 -17.06
C ASN A 122 -1.49 -19.40 -17.71
N LEU A 123 -1.46 -19.33 -19.05
CA LEU A 123 -0.44 -18.57 -19.77
C LEU A 123 -0.50 -17.08 -19.41
N ILE A 124 -1.69 -16.47 -19.47
CA ILE A 124 -1.85 -15.04 -19.15
C ILE A 124 -1.54 -14.78 -17.68
N GLY A 125 -1.99 -15.67 -16.79
CA GLY A 125 -1.74 -15.60 -15.36
C GLY A 125 -0.25 -15.57 -15.03
N LYS A 126 0.55 -16.40 -15.72
CA LYS A 126 2.02 -16.40 -15.61
C LYS A 126 2.60 -15.04 -15.98
N LEU A 127 2.24 -14.49 -17.15
CA LEU A 127 2.74 -13.18 -17.60
C LEU A 127 2.37 -12.04 -16.65
N VAL A 128 1.12 -12.03 -16.16
CA VAL A 128 0.66 -11.03 -15.19
C VAL A 128 1.48 -11.10 -13.90
N LEU A 129 1.75 -12.30 -13.41
CA LEU A 129 2.50 -12.51 -12.17
C LEU A 129 4.00 -12.27 -12.36
N ASP A 130 4.54 -12.54 -13.55
CA ASP A 130 5.92 -12.20 -13.93
C ASP A 130 6.16 -10.70 -13.90
N ILE A 131 5.24 -9.89 -14.43
CA ILE A 131 5.35 -8.42 -14.33
C ILE A 131 5.42 -7.96 -12.86
N TRP A 132 4.63 -8.56 -11.98
CA TRP A 132 4.71 -8.28 -10.55
C TRP A 132 6.05 -8.69 -9.96
N ASN A 133 6.50 -9.92 -10.27
CA ASN A 133 7.75 -10.46 -9.78
C ASN A 133 8.96 -9.61 -10.20
N GLU A 134 8.98 -9.12 -11.44
CA GLU A 134 10.03 -8.23 -11.94
C GLU A 134 10.04 -6.87 -11.22
N ARG A 135 8.85 -6.31 -10.93
CA ARG A 135 8.77 -5.09 -10.09
C ARG A 135 9.35 -5.32 -8.70
N VAL A 136 9.01 -6.45 -8.07
CA VAL A 136 9.55 -6.81 -6.75
C VAL A 136 11.07 -7.02 -6.82
N SER A 137 11.57 -7.72 -7.84
CA SER A 137 13.02 -7.93 -8.06
C SER A 137 13.76 -6.61 -8.19
N ALA A 138 13.29 -5.69 -9.04
CA ALA A 138 13.93 -4.41 -9.31
C ALA A 138 14.07 -3.52 -8.06
N ILE A 139 13.14 -3.61 -7.11
CA ILE A 139 13.25 -2.88 -5.84
C ILE A 139 14.14 -3.62 -4.85
N ARG A 140 14.08 -4.96 -4.80
CA ARG A 140 14.92 -5.77 -3.91
C ARG A 140 16.41 -5.72 -4.24
N GLU A 141 16.77 -5.36 -5.48
CA GLU A 141 18.15 -5.03 -5.85
C GLU A 141 18.70 -3.81 -5.09
N LYS A 142 17.82 -2.87 -4.72
CA LYS A 142 18.18 -1.61 -4.04
C LYS A 142 17.99 -1.72 -2.52
N PHE A 143 16.91 -2.38 -2.09
CA PHE A 143 16.52 -2.48 -0.69
C PHE A 143 16.37 -3.95 -0.29
N LYS A 144 17.15 -4.39 0.71
CA LYS A 144 17.13 -5.81 1.13
C LYS A 144 15.81 -6.20 1.82
N HIS A 145 15.08 -5.23 2.36
CA HIS A 145 13.79 -5.44 3.00
C HIS A 145 12.74 -4.66 2.21
N LEU A 146 11.74 -5.35 1.67
CA LEU A 146 10.65 -4.74 0.91
C LEU A 146 9.33 -5.14 1.55
N ARG A 147 8.57 -4.15 1.99
CA ARG A 147 7.31 -4.36 2.71
C ARG A 147 6.17 -3.63 2.03
N THR A 148 4.96 -3.99 2.41
CA THR A 148 3.77 -3.22 2.10
C THR A 148 3.11 -2.84 3.41
N VAL A 149 2.88 -1.55 3.63
CA VAL A 149 2.11 -1.05 4.76
C VAL A 149 0.68 -0.76 4.30
N VAL A 150 -0.30 -1.28 5.04
CA VAL A 150 -1.72 -1.16 4.73
C VAL A 150 -2.42 -0.39 5.84
N LEU A 151 -3.18 0.63 5.45
CA LEU A 151 -4.12 1.34 6.31
C LEU A 151 -5.55 0.97 5.91
N ILE A 152 -6.21 0.16 6.72
CA ILE A 152 -7.66 -0.05 6.63
C ILE A 152 -8.35 1.09 7.38
N LYS A 153 -9.26 1.80 6.73
CA LYS A 153 -9.87 3.01 7.28
C LYS A 153 -11.40 2.97 7.23
N SER A 154 -12.04 3.45 8.30
CA SER A 154 -13.48 3.67 8.32
C SER A 154 -13.87 4.80 7.37
N ASN A 155 -15.15 4.87 7.00
CA ASN A 155 -15.66 5.91 6.10
C ASN A 155 -15.46 7.33 6.64
N ASP A 156 -15.46 7.48 7.95
CA ASP A 156 -15.34 8.73 8.69
C ASP A 156 -13.94 8.92 9.33
N LEU A 157 -13.00 7.98 9.12
CA LEU A 157 -11.69 7.93 9.78
C LEU A 157 -11.72 7.86 11.32
N SER A 158 -12.85 7.52 11.96
CA SER A 158 -12.90 7.33 13.42
C SER A 158 -12.22 6.04 13.89
N GLU A 159 -12.04 5.05 13.01
CA GLU A 159 -11.26 3.85 13.27
C GLU A 159 -10.34 3.54 12.08
N VAL A 160 -9.09 3.24 12.38
CA VAL A 160 -8.13 2.73 11.40
C VAL A 160 -7.38 1.52 11.95
N VAL A 161 -6.98 0.63 11.04
CA VAL A 161 -6.10 -0.51 11.32
C VAL A 161 -4.88 -0.41 10.43
N VAL A 162 -3.69 -0.49 11.03
CA VAL A 162 -2.41 -0.49 10.33
C VAL A 162 -1.73 -1.82 10.53
N PHE A 163 -1.24 -2.39 9.43
CA PHE A 163 -0.36 -3.55 9.47
C PHE A 163 0.60 -3.51 8.29
N GLU A 164 1.64 -4.32 8.35
CA GLU A 164 2.57 -4.53 7.26
C GLU A 164 2.86 -6.02 7.06
N PHE A 165 3.27 -6.36 5.85
CA PHE A 165 3.77 -7.68 5.49
C PHE A 165 4.93 -7.54 4.52
N GLU A 166 5.73 -8.60 4.41
CA GLU A 166 6.83 -8.66 3.44
C GLU A 166 6.24 -8.73 2.03
N THR A 167 6.65 -7.82 1.15
CA THR A 167 6.27 -7.86 -0.26
C THR A 167 7.15 -8.88 -0.96
N ILE A 168 6.54 -9.97 -1.42
CA ILE A 168 7.25 -11.11 -2.00
C ILE A 168 7.01 -11.29 -3.50
N ARG A 169 7.92 -12.07 -4.10
CA ARG A 169 7.69 -12.72 -5.38
C ARG A 169 6.82 -13.96 -5.15
N TYR A 170 6.07 -14.32 -6.17
CA TYR A 170 5.21 -15.49 -6.19
C TYR A 170 5.74 -16.51 -7.19
N ASP A 171 5.83 -17.77 -6.77
CA ASP A 171 6.15 -18.87 -7.66
C ASP A 171 4.94 -19.17 -8.56
N LEU A 172 5.13 -19.00 -9.87
CA LEU A 172 4.09 -19.14 -10.87
C LEU A 172 3.43 -20.52 -10.84
N GLU A 173 4.19 -21.57 -10.53
CA GLU A 173 3.71 -22.96 -10.59
C GLU A 173 2.79 -23.30 -9.41
N LEU A 174 2.74 -22.47 -8.36
CA LEU A 174 1.87 -22.67 -7.21
C LEU A 174 0.43 -22.20 -7.44
N TYR A 175 0.14 -21.56 -8.58
CA TYR A 175 -1.17 -20.96 -8.85
C TYR A 175 -1.82 -21.56 -10.09
N LYS A 176 -3.12 -21.85 -9.99
CA LYS A 176 -3.98 -22.15 -11.14
C LYS A 176 -4.78 -20.90 -11.49
N TRP A 177 -5.00 -20.67 -12.78
CA TRP A 177 -5.72 -19.50 -13.24
C TRP A 177 -6.96 -19.88 -14.03
N GLU A 178 -8.04 -19.12 -13.85
CA GLU A 178 -9.29 -19.29 -14.56
C GLU A 178 -9.97 -17.96 -14.84
N TRP A 179 -10.80 -17.91 -15.89
CA TRP A 179 -11.66 -16.77 -16.18
C TRP A 179 -12.96 -16.89 -15.38
N ASN A 180 -13.31 -15.84 -14.65
CA ASN A 180 -14.60 -15.80 -13.95
C ASN A 180 -15.72 -15.24 -14.85
N LYS A 181 -16.97 -15.32 -14.38
CA LYS A 181 -18.17 -14.83 -15.08
C LYS A 181 -18.16 -13.35 -15.48
N ASN A 182 -17.27 -12.56 -14.88
CA ASN A 182 -17.11 -11.13 -15.16
C ASN A 182 -15.91 -10.87 -16.09
N ASN A 183 -15.38 -11.90 -16.76
CA ASN A 183 -14.20 -11.84 -17.63
C ASN A 183 -12.95 -11.29 -16.92
N ASN A 184 -12.83 -11.50 -15.61
CA ASN A 184 -11.59 -11.25 -14.88
C ASN A 184 -10.83 -12.56 -14.74
N LEU A 185 -9.51 -12.47 -14.82
CA LEU A 185 -8.63 -13.60 -14.58
C LEU A 185 -8.41 -13.72 -13.07
N ILE A 186 -8.68 -14.89 -12.51
CA ILE A 186 -8.49 -15.16 -11.08
C ILE A 186 -7.41 -16.21 -10.87
N GLY A 187 -6.50 -15.92 -9.96
CA GLY A 187 -5.42 -16.82 -9.55
C GLY A 187 -5.76 -17.47 -8.22
N ILE A 188 -5.73 -18.80 -8.19
CA ILE A 188 -6.10 -19.63 -7.04
C ILE A 188 -4.85 -20.39 -6.60
N ASP A 189 -4.56 -20.35 -5.30
CA ASP A 189 -3.48 -21.14 -4.71
C ASP A 189 -3.80 -22.64 -4.85
N LYS A 190 -2.90 -23.42 -5.47
CA LYS A 190 -3.14 -24.84 -5.71
C LYS A 190 -3.17 -25.67 -4.42
N LYS A 191 -2.54 -25.20 -3.35
CA LYS A 191 -2.46 -25.91 -2.07
C LYS A 191 -3.65 -25.60 -1.18
N THR A 192 -4.03 -24.33 -1.07
CA THR A 192 -5.12 -23.91 -0.17
C THR A 192 -6.47 -23.77 -0.86
N GLU A 193 -6.49 -23.80 -2.20
CA GLU A 193 -7.65 -23.50 -3.04
C GLU A 193 -8.21 -22.09 -2.85
N GLU A 194 -7.45 -21.21 -2.19
CA GLU A 194 -7.90 -19.85 -1.93
C GLU A 194 -7.69 -18.93 -3.13
N HIS A 195 -8.67 -18.04 -3.34
CA HIS A 195 -8.53 -16.94 -4.28
C HIS A 195 -7.45 -15.96 -3.80
N ARG A 196 -6.34 -15.88 -4.53
CA ARG A 196 -5.19 -15.01 -4.22
C ARG A 196 -5.09 -13.79 -5.11
N PHE A 197 -5.43 -13.92 -6.39
CA PHE A 197 -5.18 -12.86 -7.37
C PHE A 197 -6.41 -12.54 -8.20
N THR A 198 -6.60 -11.27 -8.53
CA THR A 198 -7.53 -10.86 -9.57
C THR A 198 -6.81 -9.94 -10.54
N TRP A 199 -6.89 -10.27 -11.82
CA TRP A 199 -6.46 -9.38 -12.89
C TRP A 199 -7.64 -9.01 -13.78
N GLN A 200 -7.78 -7.72 -14.03
CA GLN A 200 -8.86 -7.16 -14.82
C GLN A 200 -8.26 -6.70 -16.16
N PRO A 201 -8.65 -7.32 -17.30
CA PRO A 201 -8.06 -7.00 -18.59
C PRO A 201 -8.20 -5.52 -18.94
N HIS A 202 -9.39 -4.96 -18.72
CA HIS A 202 -9.66 -3.55 -18.93
C HIS A 202 -8.90 -2.71 -17.89
N GLY A 203 -7.91 -1.96 -18.38
CA GLY A 203 -6.99 -1.20 -17.54
C GLY A 203 -5.91 -2.05 -16.87
N SER A 204 -5.79 -3.35 -17.19
CA SER A 204 -4.69 -4.21 -16.73
C SER A 204 -4.48 -4.19 -15.20
N GLN A 205 -5.53 -4.01 -14.42
CA GLN A 205 -5.42 -3.83 -12.97
C GLN A 205 -5.15 -5.18 -12.31
N PHE A 206 -4.01 -5.29 -11.61
CA PHE A 206 -3.65 -6.45 -10.82
C PHE A 206 -3.96 -6.22 -9.35
N THR A 207 -4.60 -7.18 -8.70
CA THR A 207 -4.99 -7.12 -7.29
C THR A 207 -4.54 -8.39 -6.58
N ILE A 208 -3.92 -8.22 -5.42
CA ILE A 208 -3.53 -9.30 -4.52
C ILE A 208 -4.48 -9.30 -3.31
N ILE A 209 -4.93 -10.48 -2.90
CA ILE A 209 -5.74 -10.68 -1.69
C ILE A 209 -4.82 -11.11 -0.56
N GLU A 210 -4.72 -10.25 0.46
CA GLU A 210 -3.89 -10.47 1.64
C GLU A 210 -4.73 -10.68 2.88
N GLU A 211 -4.20 -11.45 3.83
CA GLU A 211 -4.81 -11.62 5.14
C GLU A 211 -4.40 -10.49 6.07
N VAL A 212 -5.35 -10.04 6.89
CA VAL A 212 -5.05 -9.09 7.97
C VAL A 212 -4.47 -9.90 9.14
N PRO A 213 -3.21 -9.66 9.55
CA PRO A 213 -2.59 -10.42 10.62
C PRO A 213 -3.29 -10.15 11.96
N GLU A 214 -3.29 -11.16 12.84
CA GLU A 214 -3.79 -11.00 14.20
C GLU A 214 -3.08 -9.86 14.94
N LYS A 215 -1.77 -9.74 14.72
CA LYS A 215 -0.95 -8.62 15.18
C LYS A 215 -1.07 -7.45 14.21
N SER A 216 -2.07 -6.62 14.43
CA SER A 216 -2.28 -5.34 13.73
C SER A 216 -2.53 -4.21 14.74
N LEU A 217 -2.21 -2.99 14.34
CA LEU A 217 -2.40 -1.81 15.17
C LEU A 217 -3.77 -1.20 14.91
N VAL A 218 -4.63 -1.14 15.93
CA VAL A 218 -5.93 -0.47 15.86
C VAL A 218 -5.84 0.90 16.54
N ILE A 219 -6.25 1.95 15.84
CA ILE A 219 -6.33 3.32 16.36
C ILE A 219 -7.75 3.81 16.24
N ARG A 220 -8.29 4.35 17.34
CA ARG A 220 -9.60 5.00 17.37
C ARG A 220 -9.42 6.49 17.60
N ILE A 221 -10.03 7.28 16.73
CA ILE A 221 -9.89 8.73 16.68
C ILE A 221 -11.19 9.35 17.15
N LYS A 222 -11.08 10.22 18.15
CA LYS A 222 -12.18 11.10 18.51
C LYS A 222 -12.32 12.16 17.43
N GLN A 223 -13.49 12.22 16.79
CA GLN A 223 -13.77 13.19 15.74
C GLN A 223 -13.52 14.62 16.23
N PRO A 224 -12.61 15.39 15.61
CA PRO A 224 -12.34 16.76 16.00
C PRO A 224 -13.42 17.69 15.48
N LYS A 225 -13.50 18.90 16.07
CA LYS A 225 -14.21 20.01 15.42
C LYS A 225 -13.40 20.46 14.21
N THR A 226 -14.09 20.85 13.14
CA THR A 226 -13.46 21.46 11.97
C THR A 226 -12.87 22.81 12.32
N LEU A 227 -11.75 23.18 11.69
CA LEU A 227 -11.15 24.49 11.86
C LEU A 227 -12.06 25.57 11.27
N ASP A 228 -12.14 26.71 11.96
CA ASP A 228 -12.81 27.90 11.44
C ASP A 228 -11.91 28.57 10.40
N LYS A 229 -12.32 28.53 9.14
CA LYS A 229 -11.55 29.05 8.02
C LYS A 229 -11.16 30.52 8.21
N GLU A 230 -12.06 31.35 8.74
CA GLU A 230 -11.79 32.78 8.92
C GLU A 230 -10.76 33.01 10.03
N GLN A 231 -10.84 32.24 11.13
CA GLN A 231 -9.84 32.29 12.18
C GLN A 231 -8.46 31.85 11.70
N ILE A 232 -8.40 30.82 10.84
CA ILE A 232 -7.14 30.36 10.25
C ILE A 232 -6.56 31.40 9.28
N LEU A 233 -7.36 31.97 8.37
CA LEU A 233 -6.89 33.02 7.47
C LEU A 233 -6.36 34.23 8.24
N LYS A 234 -7.04 34.62 9.32
CA LYS A 234 -6.57 35.68 10.22
C LYS A 234 -5.25 35.32 10.90
N ALA A 235 -5.11 34.09 11.40
CA ALA A 235 -3.88 33.63 12.07
C ALA A 235 -2.68 33.53 11.10
N LEU A 236 -2.93 33.21 9.83
CA LEU A 236 -1.92 33.20 8.77
C LEU A 236 -1.50 34.61 8.32
N GLY A 237 -2.20 35.66 8.77
CA GLY A 237 -1.99 37.02 8.29
C GLY A 237 -2.39 37.18 6.82
N PHE A 238 -3.38 36.42 6.36
CA PHE A 238 -3.87 36.53 4.99
C PHE A 238 -4.37 37.95 4.72
N ASP A 239 -3.91 38.49 3.59
CA ASP A 239 -4.44 39.72 3.02
C ASP A 239 -4.48 39.62 1.49
N LYS A 240 -5.10 40.60 0.84
CA LYS A 240 -5.32 40.56 -0.62
C LYS A 240 -4.04 40.49 -1.45
N SER A 241 -2.87 40.88 -0.92
CA SER A 241 -1.58 40.79 -1.61
C SER A 241 -1.15 39.36 -1.92
N TRP A 242 -1.68 38.37 -1.20
CA TRP A 242 -1.43 36.96 -1.47
C TRP A 242 -2.05 36.48 -2.80
N ILE A 243 -2.91 37.29 -3.41
CA ILE A 243 -3.63 36.97 -4.65
C ILE A 243 -3.24 37.97 -5.74
N THR A 244 -2.65 37.46 -6.83
CA THR A 244 -2.47 38.23 -8.07
C THR A 244 -3.57 37.89 -9.05
N VAL A 245 -4.34 38.89 -9.50
CA VAL A 245 -5.41 38.73 -10.47
C VAL A 245 -4.95 39.26 -11.83
N ILE A 246 -4.86 38.37 -12.83
CA ILE A 246 -4.51 38.72 -14.21
C ILE A 246 -5.68 38.32 -15.11
N GLN A 247 -6.25 39.27 -15.85
CA GLN A 247 -7.22 39.00 -16.91
C GLN A 247 -6.50 39.01 -18.25
N LYS A 248 -6.55 37.89 -18.98
CA LYS A 248 -6.07 37.83 -20.37
C LYS A 248 -7.21 38.28 -21.29
N ASN A 249 -7.07 39.44 -21.89
CA ASN A 249 -7.84 39.79 -23.08
C ASN A 249 -7.17 39.05 -24.25
N GLY A 250 -7.99 38.35 -25.05
CA GLY A 250 -7.53 37.55 -26.19
C GLY A 250 -6.81 38.34 -27.27
#